data_AF-A0A3B9PVY0-F1
#
_entry.id   AF-A0A3B9PVY0-F1
#
_cell.length_a   1.000
_cell.length_b   1.000
_cell.length_c   1.000
_cell.angle_alpha   90.00
_cell.angle_beta   90.00
_cell.angle_gamma   90.00
#
_symmetry.space_group_name_H-M   'P 1'
#
loop_
_entity.id
_entity.type
_entity.pdbx_description
1 polymer ?
#
loop_
_entity_poly.entity_id
_entity_poly.type
_entity_poly.pdbx_seq_one_letter_code
_entity_poly.pdbx_strand_id
1 'polypeptide(L)'
;MCIRDRSHLEYFYRRPRIPKSLLKAHREGLIIGSACEAGEVFQGVLNNLSESRMEEILSLYDYLEIQPLSNNRFLVNESRVADEEELKELNRRIVRLGESHNIPVVATCDVHYIKEAEALNRKILMAGQGYKDAESGEGLYLRTTDQMLEEFSYLGEEVARKVVIENPNRIADAVEIVSPVPEGSFRPVIP
;
A
#
# COMPACT_ATOMS: atom_id res chain seq x y z
N MET A 1 -16.58 19.48 -6.00
CA MET A 1 -16.04 18.21 -6.52
C MET A 1 -14.88 17.77 -5.65
N CYS A 2 -14.95 16.54 -5.14
CA CYS A 2 -13.87 15.95 -4.35
C CYS A 2 -12.80 15.34 -5.27
N ILE A 3 -11.70 14.84 -4.68
CA ILE A 3 -10.59 14.19 -5.41
C ILE A 3 -11.11 13.11 -6.37
N ARG A 4 -12.03 12.25 -5.90
CA ARG A 4 -12.60 11.15 -6.68
C ARG A 4 -13.38 11.64 -7.90
N ASP A 5 -14.17 12.69 -7.76
CA ASP A 5 -14.99 13.19 -8.87
C ASP A 5 -14.09 13.74 -9.98
N ARG A 6 -13.05 14.50 -9.61
CA ARG A 6 -12.06 15.04 -10.55
C ARG A 6 -11.22 13.94 -11.20
N SER A 7 -10.87 12.88 -10.48
CA SER A 7 -10.12 11.76 -11.07
C SER A 7 -10.88 11.03 -12.17
N HIS A 8 -12.22 11.01 -12.09
CA HIS A 8 -13.10 10.37 -13.07
C HIS A 8 -13.55 11.30 -14.19
N LEU A 9 -13.67 12.61 -13.93
CA LEU A 9 -14.25 13.56 -14.88
C LEU A 9 -13.23 14.47 -15.57
N GLU A 10 -12.18 14.89 -14.86
CA GLU A 10 -11.19 15.84 -15.38
C GLU A 10 -9.88 15.13 -15.79
N TYR A 11 -9.42 14.16 -14.98
CA TYR A 11 -8.09 13.56 -15.12
C TYR A 11 -8.11 12.09 -15.59
N PHE A 12 -9.27 11.61 -16.03
CA PHE A 12 -9.42 10.26 -16.57
C PHE A 12 -8.63 10.11 -17.88
N TYR A 13 -7.99 8.96 -18.05
CA TYR A 13 -7.37 8.59 -19.33
C TYR A 13 -7.74 7.16 -19.72
N ARG A 14 -6.96 6.16 -19.27
CA ARG A 14 -7.34 4.75 -19.33
C ARG A 14 -7.88 4.25 -17.99
N ARG A 15 -7.45 4.90 -16.92
CA ARG A 15 -7.88 4.70 -15.54
C ARG A 15 -8.03 6.08 -14.88
N PRO A 16 -8.83 6.21 -13.81
CA PRO A 16 -8.86 7.44 -13.01
C PRO A 16 -7.46 7.74 -12.46
N ARG A 17 -7.05 9.01 -12.51
CA ARG A 17 -5.73 9.46 -12.01
C ARG A 17 -5.88 10.74 -11.21
N ILE A 18 -4.94 10.98 -10.30
CA ILE A 18 -4.93 12.16 -9.43
C ILE A 18 -3.56 12.85 -9.59
N PRO A 19 -3.51 14.09 -10.11
CA PRO A 19 -2.28 14.88 -10.11
C PRO A 19 -1.80 15.13 -8.67
N LYS A 20 -0.49 15.07 -8.42
CA LYS A 20 0.07 15.37 -7.08
C LYS A 20 -0.31 16.76 -6.57
N SER A 21 -0.40 17.75 -7.46
CA SER A 21 -0.86 19.11 -7.11
C SER A 21 -2.30 19.11 -6.58
N LEU A 22 -3.19 18.32 -7.18
CA LEU A 22 -4.57 18.16 -6.72
C LEU A 22 -4.61 17.46 -5.36
N LEU A 23 -3.83 16.39 -5.20
CA LEU A 23 -3.72 15.67 -3.92
C LEU A 23 -3.23 16.61 -2.80
N LYS A 24 -2.19 17.41 -3.06
CA LYS A 24 -1.67 18.40 -2.11
C LYS A 24 -2.71 19.47 -1.76
N ALA A 25 -3.49 19.93 -2.74
CA ALA A 25 -4.55 20.92 -2.52
C ALA A 25 -5.73 20.39 -1.68
N HIS A 26 -5.89 19.07 -1.60
CA HIS A 26 -6.97 18.39 -0.85
C HIS A 26 -6.42 17.43 0.22
N ARG A 27 -5.20 17.67 0.73
CA ARG A 27 -4.53 16.77 1.70
C ARG A 27 -5.16 16.81 3.09
N GLU A 28 -5.83 17.90 3.44
CA GLU A 28 -6.44 18.08 4.76
C GLU A 28 -7.35 16.89 5.12
N GLY A 29 -7.13 16.32 6.30
CA GLY A 29 -7.88 15.15 6.78
C GLY A 29 -7.50 13.81 6.12
N LEU A 30 -6.43 13.75 5.32
CA LEU A 30 -5.96 12.51 4.70
C LEU A 30 -4.60 12.08 5.27
N ILE A 31 -4.45 10.77 5.51
CA ILE A 31 -3.17 10.10 5.79
C ILE A 31 -2.77 9.34 4.51
N ILE A 32 -1.56 9.58 4.01
CA ILE A 32 -1.09 9.06 2.72
C ILE A 32 0.01 8.02 2.94
N GLY A 33 -0.28 6.77 2.60
CA GLY A 33 0.67 5.65 2.57
C GLY A 33 1.44 5.55 1.26
N SER A 34 2.61 4.93 1.29
CA SER A 34 3.47 4.77 0.10
C SER A 34 3.02 3.72 -0.91
N ALA A 35 1.95 2.98 -0.60
CA ALA A 35 1.40 1.88 -1.38
C ALA A 35 2.34 0.65 -1.50
N CYS A 36 1.88 -0.34 -2.27
CA CYS A 36 2.57 -1.61 -2.53
C CYS A 36 3.77 -1.45 -3.48
N GLU A 37 4.13 -2.53 -4.18
CA GLU A 37 5.25 -2.55 -5.09
C GLU A 37 5.10 -1.62 -6.30
N ALA A 38 3.87 -1.31 -6.69
CA ALA A 38 3.58 -0.31 -7.72
C ALA A 38 3.75 1.14 -7.23
N GLY A 39 3.93 1.36 -5.92
CA GLY A 39 4.13 2.66 -5.29
C GLY A 39 5.48 3.30 -5.62
N GLU A 40 5.55 4.63 -5.55
CA GLU A 40 6.76 5.38 -5.92
C GLU A 40 7.95 5.09 -5.01
N VAL A 41 7.71 4.81 -3.72
CA VAL A 41 8.78 4.49 -2.76
C VAL A 41 9.40 3.14 -3.08
N PHE A 42 8.57 2.10 -3.25
CA PHE A 42 9.06 0.76 -3.59
C PHE A 42 9.78 0.76 -4.94
N GLN A 43 9.17 1.37 -5.98
CA GLN A 43 9.84 1.52 -7.28
C GLN A 43 11.12 2.35 -7.18
N GLY A 44 11.18 3.35 -6.30
CA GLY A 44 12.37 4.15 -6.08
C GLY A 44 13.53 3.34 -5.50
N VAL A 45 13.25 2.49 -4.52
CA VAL A 45 14.21 1.55 -3.93
C VAL A 45 14.64 0.49 -4.94
N LEU A 46 13.69 -0.13 -5.64
CA LEU A 46 13.95 -1.18 -6.64
C LEU A 46 14.84 -0.67 -7.78
N ASN A 47 14.60 0.55 -8.26
CA ASN A 47 15.36 1.15 -9.37
C ASN A 47 16.59 1.94 -8.91
N ASN A 48 16.93 1.92 -7.61
CA ASN A 48 18.07 2.64 -7.03
C ASN A 48 18.09 4.14 -7.40
N LEU A 49 16.96 4.83 -7.22
CA LEU A 49 16.90 6.28 -7.46
C LEU A 49 17.86 7.04 -6.54
N SER A 50 18.29 8.21 -6.99
CA SER A 50 19.17 9.08 -6.20
C SER A 50 18.50 9.51 -4.89
N GLU A 51 19.31 9.76 -3.88
CA GLU A 51 18.85 10.24 -2.56
C GLU A 51 17.96 11.48 -2.69
N SER A 52 18.37 12.47 -3.48
CA SER A 52 17.58 13.68 -3.76
C SER A 52 16.20 13.39 -4.35
N ARG A 53 16.08 12.35 -5.17
CA ARG A 53 14.80 11.95 -5.76
C ARG A 53 13.94 11.19 -4.76
N MET A 54 14.57 10.37 -3.91
CA MET A 54 13.89 9.68 -2.82
C MET A 54 13.33 10.69 -1.81
N GLU A 55 14.08 11.72 -1.43
CA GLU A 55 13.59 12.78 -0.53
C GLU A 55 12.34 13.49 -1.07
N GLU A 56 12.33 13.83 -2.37
CA GLU A 56 11.16 14.43 -3.02
C GLU A 56 9.93 13.51 -2.94
N ILE A 57 10.13 12.20 -3.18
CA ILE A 57 9.07 11.19 -3.11
C ILE A 57 8.56 11.06 -1.67
N LEU A 58 9.46 10.89 -0.71
CA LEU A 58 9.14 10.70 0.71
C LEU A 58 8.38 11.87 1.31
N SER A 59 8.60 13.10 0.83
CA SER A 59 7.89 14.31 1.28
C SER A 59 6.36 14.27 1.11
N LEU A 60 5.84 13.31 0.33
CA LEU A 60 4.41 13.13 0.10
C LEU A 60 3.73 12.19 1.10
N TYR A 61 4.46 11.34 1.81
CA TYR A 61 3.89 10.22 2.55
C TYR A 61 3.96 10.45 4.07
N ASP A 62 2.87 10.08 4.76
CA ASP A 62 2.78 10.15 6.22
C ASP A 62 3.27 8.83 6.86
N TYR A 63 3.20 7.73 6.11
CA TYR A 63 3.79 6.44 6.48
C TYR A 63 4.27 5.69 5.23
N LEU A 64 5.25 4.81 5.43
CA LEU A 64 5.76 3.91 4.40
C LEU A 64 5.18 2.51 4.58
N GLU A 65 5.07 1.78 3.50
CA GLU A 65 4.52 0.43 3.48
C GLU A 65 5.58 -0.59 3.04
N ILE A 66 5.55 -1.75 3.69
CA ILE A 66 6.22 -2.97 3.27
C ILE A 66 5.21 -4.11 3.22
N GLN A 67 5.40 -5.06 2.31
CA GLN A 67 4.51 -6.20 2.15
C GLN A 67 5.22 -7.52 2.44
N PRO A 68 4.47 -8.56 2.83
CA PRO A 68 4.94 -9.95 2.84
C PRO A 68 5.66 -10.32 1.54
N LEU A 69 6.69 -11.16 1.63
CA LEU A 69 7.50 -11.59 0.49
C LEU A 69 6.63 -12.27 -0.57
N SER A 70 5.59 -13.01 -0.14
CA SER A 70 4.61 -13.63 -1.05
C SER A 70 3.98 -12.62 -2.01
N ASN A 71 3.68 -11.41 -1.54
CA ASN A 71 3.01 -10.39 -2.35
C ASN A 71 3.89 -9.96 -3.52
N ASN A 72 5.21 -9.99 -3.33
CA ASN A 72 6.21 -9.51 -4.29
C ASN A 72 6.97 -10.64 -4.98
N ARG A 73 6.59 -11.91 -4.75
CA ARG A 73 7.28 -13.08 -5.31
C ARG A 73 7.27 -13.11 -6.84
N PHE A 74 6.30 -12.46 -7.47
CA PHE A 74 6.26 -12.31 -8.92
C PHE A 74 7.47 -11.52 -9.46
N LEU A 75 8.08 -10.62 -8.68
CA LEU A 75 9.30 -9.91 -9.09
C LEU A 75 10.48 -10.87 -9.29
N VAL A 76 10.55 -11.94 -8.49
CA VAL A 76 11.54 -13.00 -8.65
C VAL A 76 11.24 -13.79 -9.93
N ASN A 77 9.98 -14.16 -10.13
CA ASN A 77 9.55 -14.91 -11.32
C ASN A 77 9.80 -14.14 -12.63
N GLU A 78 9.67 -12.81 -12.59
CA GLU A 78 9.96 -11.89 -13.70
C GLU A 78 11.45 -11.54 -13.83
N SER A 79 12.33 -12.09 -12.98
CA SER A 79 13.76 -11.77 -12.93
C SER A 79 14.06 -10.28 -12.73
N ARG A 80 13.14 -9.55 -12.06
CA ARG A 80 13.35 -8.15 -11.65
C ARG A 80 14.16 -8.06 -10.36
N VAL A 81 14.16 -9.12 -9.57
CA VAL A 81 15.03 -9.38 -8.43
C VAL A 81 15.57 -10.80 -8.56
N ALA A 82 16.72 -11.07 -7.95
CA ALA A 82 17.43 -12.35 -8.03
C ALA A 82 16.71 -13.46 -7.25
N ASP A 83 16.28 -13.17 -6.02
CA ASP A 83 15.71 -14.16 -5.11
C ASP A 83 14.89 -13.51 -3.97
N GLU A 84 14.41 -14.34 -3.03
CA GLU A 84 13.67 -13.89 -1.86
C GLU A 84 14.54 -13.07 -0.88
N GLU A 85 15.86 -13.24 -0.88
CA GLU A 85 16.73 -12.43 -0.02
C GLU A 85 16.83 -10.99 -0.54
N GLU A 86 16.82 -10.80 -1.86
CA GLU A 86 16.70 -9.47 -2.45
C GLU A 86 15.34 -8.81 -2.11
N LEU A 87 14.25 -9.57 -2.07
CA LEU A 87 12.95 -9.04 -1.59
C LEU A 87 13.01 -8.59 -0.13
N LYS A 88 13.64 -9.38 0.75
CA LYS A 88 13.87 -8.98 2.15
C LYS A 88 14.72 -7.74 2.23
N GLU A 89 15.75 -7.63 1.39
CA GLU A 89 16.63 -6.47 1.35
C GLU A 89 15.89 -5.20 0.90
N LEU A 90 14.97 -5.29 -0.07
CA LEU A 90 14.10 -4.17 -0.43
C LEU A 90 13.27 -3.70 0.77
N ASN A 91 12.67 -4.63 1.53
CA ASN A 91 11.95 -4.29 2.75
C ASN A 91 12.88 -3.66 3.81
N ARG A 92 14.08 -4.21 4.03
CA ARG A 92 15.08 -3.63 4.95
C ARG A 92 15.52 -2.23 4.54
N ARG A 93 15.61 -1.95 3.24
CA ARG A 93 15.93 -0.61 2.72
C ARG A 93 14.80 0.38 2.98
N ILE A 94 13.54 -0.02 2.77
CA ILE A 94 12.38 0.81 3.09
C ILE A 94 12.31 1.08 4.60
N VAL A 95 12.58 0.09 5.44
CA VAL A 95 12.66 0.27 6.90
C VAL A 95 13.71 1.31 7.27
N ARG A 96 14.93 1.19 6.74
CA ARG A 96 16.02 2.16 6.96
C ARG A 96 15.66 3.57 6.49
N LEU A 97 14.97 3.69 5.36
CA LEU A 97 14.47 4.99 4.87
C LEU A 97 13.44 5.60 5.83
N GLY A 98 12.52 4.79 6.35
CA GLY A 98 11.58 5.26 7.36
C GLY A 98 12.29 5.76 8.62
N GLU A 99 13.31 5.03 9.10
CA GLU A 99 14.09 5.43 10.27
C GLU A 99 14.90 6.71 10.04
N SER A 100 15.59 6.84 8.89
CA SER A 100 16.43 8.02 8.60
C SER A 100 15.62 9.29 8.39
N HIS A 101 14.37 9.18 7.91
CA HIS A 101 13.47 10.31 7.67
C HIS A 101 12.42 10.50 8.78
N ASN A 102 12.46 9.69 9.84
CA ASN A 102 11.48 9.69 10.93
C ASN A 102 10.02 9.52 10.43
N ILE A 103 9.84 8.66 9.43
CA ILE A 103 8.54 8.29 8.85
C ILE A 103 8.20 6.87 9.34
N PRO A 104 7.02 6.65 9.95
CA PRO A 104 6.63 5.31 10.41
C PRO A 104 6.51 4.34 9.23
N VAL A 105 7.01 3.11 9.43
CA VAL A 105 6.91 2.02 8.44
C VAL A 105 5.88 1.02 8.94
N VAL A 106 4.95 0.63 8.08
CA VAL A 106 3.78 -0.19 8.38
C VAL A 106 3.81 -1.42 7.48
N ALA A 107 3.67 -2.61 8.07
CA ALA A 107 3.51 -3.83 7.30
C ALA A 107 2.05 -4.01 6.88
N THR A 108 1.79 -4.04 5.58
CA THR A 108 0.43 -4.18 5.01
C THR A 108 0.33 -5.43 4.15
N CYS A 109 -0.85 -6.06 4.10
CA CYS A 109 -1.05 -7.32 3.36
C CYS A 109 -1.58 -7.14 1.93
N ASP A 110 -2.02 -5.94 1.56
CA ASP A 110 -2.76 -5.69 0.31
C ASP A 110 -3.89 -6.72 0.09
N VAL A 111 -4.77 -6.84 1.09
CA VAL A 111 -5.77 -7.92 1.16
C VAL A 111 -6.79 -7.82 0.02
N HIS A 112 -6.94 -8.91 -0.73
CA HIS A 112 -7.91 -9.05 -1.82
C HIS A 112 -8.98 -10.13 -1.56
N TYR A 113 -8.76 -10.99 -0.56
CA TYR A 113 -9.69 -12.06 -0.16
C TYR A 113 -9.47 -12.40 1.32
N ILE A 114 -10.45 -13.03 1.97
CA ILE A 114 -10.40 -13.21 3.43
C ILE A 114 -9.50 -14.38 3.80
N LYS A 115 -9.70 -15.52 3.12
CA LYS A 115 -9.02 -16.79 3.45
C LYS A 115 -8.10 -17.20 2.32
N GLU A 116 -6.97 -17.82 2.66
CA GLU A 116 -6.01 -18.31 1.67
C GLU A 116 -6.64 -19.19 0.57
N ALA A 117 -7.59 -20.06 0.92
CA ALA A 117 -8.31 -20.91 -0.03
C ALA A 117 -9.12 -20.13 -1.10
N GLU A 118 -9.44 -18.86 -0.87
CA GLU A 118 -10.19 -18.01 -1.80
C GLU A 118 -9.29 -17.44 -2.93
N ALA A 119 -7.97 -17.69 -2.88
CA ALA A 119 -7.04 -17.34 -3.94
C ALA A 119 -7.48 -17.91 -5.30
N LEU A 120 -8.09 -19.10 -5.31
CA LEU A 120 -8.62 -19.72 -6.54
C LEU A 120 -9.72 -18.87 -7.19
N ASN A 121 -10.61 -18.28 -6.39
CA ASN A 121 -11.69 -17.42 -6.90
C ASN A 121 -11.12 -16.18 -7.58
N ARG A 122 -10.09 -15.56 -6.96
CA ARG A 122 -9.39 -14.42 -7.56
C ARG A 122 -8.68 -14.83 -8.85
N LYS A 123 -8.01 -15.98 -8.88
CA LYS A 123 -7.34 -16.51 -10.08
C LYS A 123 -8.33 -16.66 -11.25
N ILE A 124 -9.51 -17.25 -10.99
CA ILE A 124 -10.57 -17.39 -11.99
C ILE A 124 -11.08 -16.02 -12.49
N LEU A 125 -11.32 -15.08 -11.57
CA LEU A 125 -11.79 -13.73 -11.91
C LEU A 125 -10.77 -12.97 -12.79
N MET A 126 -9.49 -13.02 -12.41
CA MET A 126 -8.42 -12.37 -13.16
C MET A 126 -8.22 -12.97 -14.55
N ALA A 127 -8.28 -14.31 -14.66
CA ALA A 127 -8.24 -14.99 -15.95
C ALA A 127 -9.37 -14.54 -16.87
N GLY A 128 -10.59 -14.38 -16.33
CA GLY A 128 -11.74 -13.86 -17.08
C GLY A 128 -11.58 -12.42 -17.58
N GLN A 129 -10.73 -11.62 -16.93
CA GLN A 129 -10.40 -10.24 -17.33
C GLN A 129 -9.23 -10.16 -18.33
N GLY A 130 -8.67 -11.29 -18.74
CA GLY A 130 -7.55 -11.34 -19.69
C GLY A 130 -6.17 -11.12 -19.07
N TYR A 131 -6.05 -11.17 -17.74
CA TYR A 131 -4.76 -11.17 -17.05
C TYR A 131 -4.10 -12.55 -17.19
N LYS A 132 -3.01 -12.61 -17.94
CA LYS A 132 -2.24 -13.85 -18.16
C LYS A 132 -1.47 -14.31 -16.92
N ASP A 133 -1.05 -13.36 -16.09
CA ASP A 133 -0.23 -13.58 -14.89
C ASP A 133 -1.04 -13.76 -13.61
N ALA A 134 -2.31 -14.19 -13.72
CA ALA A 134 -3.17 -14.52 -12.57
C ALA A 134 -2.64 -15.68 -11.70
N GLU A 135 -1.49 -16.24 -12.03
CA GLU A 135 -0.91 -17.43 -11.41
C GLU A 135 -0.21 -17.13 -10.07
N SER A 136 0.25 -15.90 -9.84
CA SER A 136 1.03 -15.56 -8.64
C SER A 136 0.21 -15.02 -7.46
N GLY A 137 -1.13 -14.98 -7.56
CA GLY A 137 -2.03 -14.35 -6.57
C GLY A 137 -2.06 -14.99 -5.18
N GLU A 138 -1.03 -15.76 -4.82
CA GLU A 138 -0.78 -16.37 -3.53
C GLU A 138 -0.39 -15.30 -2.50
N GLY A 139 -0.98 -15.37 -1.31
CA GLY A 139 -0.59 -14.53 -0.18
C GLY A 139 -1.29 -13.17 -0.04
N LEU A 140 -2.29 -12.85 -0.86
CA LEU A 140 -3.11 -11.62 -0.71
C LEU A 140 -4.36 -11.84 0.18
N TYR A 141 -4.25 -12.72 1.18
CA TYR A 141 -5.32 -12.95 2.16
C TYR A 141 -5.13 -12.10 3.42
N LEU A 142 -6.18 -12.01 4.23
CA LEU A 142 -6.12 -11.39 5.55
C LEU A 142 -5.29 -12.26 6.50
N ARG A 143 -4.02 -11.90 6.70
CA ARG A 143 -3.15 -12.54 7.69
C ARG A 143 -3.51 -12.13 9.10
N THR A 144 -3.29 -13.06 10.03
CA THR A 144 -3.27 -12.79 11.46
C THR A 144 -1.99 -12.03 11.85
N THR A 145 -2.00 -11.40 13.02
CA THR A 145 -0.81 -10.74 13.58
C THR A 145 0.36 -11.71 13.72
N ASP A 146 0.12 -12.94 14.18
CA ASP A 146 1.18 -13.94 14.35
C ASP A 146 1.82 -14.33 13.00
N GLN A 147 1.01 -14.54 11.97
CA GLN A 147 1.50 -14.80 10.61
C GLN A 147 2.33 -13.63 10.07
N MET A 148 1.92 -12.38 10.38
CA MET A 148 2.69 -11.20 9.99
C MET A 148 4.01 -11.10 10.77
N LEU A 149 4.02 -11.39 12.08
CA LEU A 149 5.26 -11.39 12.86
C LEU A 149 6.24 -12.46 12.35
N GLU A 150 5.75 -13.65 12.01
CA GLU A 150 6.56 -14.72 11.42
C GLU A 150 7.12 -14.30 10.05
N GLU A 151 6.27 -13.75 9.18
CA GLU A 151 6.65 -13.26 7.85
C GLU A 151 7.77 -12.23 7.92
N PHE A 152 7.70 -11.28 8.86
CA PHE A 152 8.68 -10.20 9.01
C PHE A 152 9.80 -10.51 10.02
N SER A 153 9.92 -11.75 10.49
CA SER A 153 10.92 -12.16 11.50
C SER A 153 12.37 -11.89 11.09
N TYR A 154 12.67 -11.85 9.78
CA TYR A 154 13.98 -11.52 9.24
C TYR A 154 14.43 -10.07 9.48
N LEU A 155 13.54 -9.19 9.95
CA LEU A 155 13.86 -7.82 10.38
C LEU A 155 14.38 -7.76 11.83
N GLY A 156 14.26 -8.85 12.58
CA GLY A 156 14.49 -8.90 14.03
C GLY A 156 13.23 -8.58 14.82
N GLU A 157 13.14 -9.13 16.02
CA GLU A 157 11.92 -9.12 16.86
C GLU A 157 11.40 -7.69 17.13
N GLU A 158 12.28 -6.77 17.48
CA GLU A 158 11.92 -5.39 17.80
C GLU A 158 11.31 -4.66 16.58
N VAL A 159 12.00 -4.73 15.43
CA VAL A 159 11.57 -4.06 14.20
C VAL A 159 10.29 -4.71 13.67
N ALA A 160 10.20 -6.04 13.67
CA ALA A 160 9.00 -6.77 13.27
C ALA A 160 7.79 -6.35 14.10
N ARG A 161 7.92 -6.30 15.43
CA ARG A 161 6.84 -5.85 16.33
C ARG A 161 6.45 -4.39 16.05
N LYS A 162 7.42 -3.52 15.78
CA LYS A 162 7.19 -2.10 15.48
C LYS A 162 6.40 -1.90 14.18
N VAL A 163 6.76 -2.60 13.10
CA VAL A 163 6.11 -2.44 11.79
C VAL A 163 4.80 -3.22 11.67
N VAL A 164 4.64 -4.34 12.40
CA VAL A 164 3.45 -5.20 12.35
C VAL A 164 2.37 -4.82 13.37
N ILE A 165 2.75 -4.20 14.50
CA ILE A 165 1.81 -3.90 15.60
C ILE A 165 1.80 -2.41 15.92
N GLU A 166 2.93 -1.85 16.35
CA GLU A 166 2.95 -0.51 16.93
C GLU A 166 2.58 0.57 15.92
N ASN A 167 3.25 0.62 14.77
CA ASN A 167 2.99 1.63 13.76
C ASN A 167 1.61 1.50 13.13
N PRO A 168 1.10 0.31 12.75
CA PRO A 168 -0.28 0.18 12.28
C PRO A 168 -1.31 0.67 13.31
N ASN A 169 -1.14 0.34 14.60
CA ASN A 169 -2.03 0.85 15.65
C ASN A 169 -1.93 2.37 15.78
N ARG A 170 -0.73 2.95 15.72
CA ARG A 170 -0.55 4.41 15.72
C ARG A 170 -1.26 5.10 14.57
N ILE A 171 -1.25 4.50 13.37
CA ILE A 171 -1.98 5.03 12.21
C ILE A 171 -3.49 4.89 12.44
N ALA A 172 -3.97 3.75 12.95
CA ALA A 172 -5.38 3.55 13.26
C ALA A 172 -5.90 4.53 14.33
N ASP A 173 -5.12 4.76 15.39
CA ASP A 173 -5.45 5.69 16.48
C ASP A 173 -5.51 7.16 16.01
N ALA A 174 -4.84 7.49 14.90
CA ALA A 174 -4.88 8.82 14.30
C ALA A 174 -6.15 9.08 13.46
N VAL A 175 -6.96 8.05 13.19
CA VAL A 175 -8.17 8.14 12.36
C VAL A 175 -9.40 8.36 13.25
N GLU A 176 -10.10 9.46 13.02
CA GLU A 176 -11.38 9.74 13.68
C GLU A 176 -12.50 8.84 13.16
N ILE A 177 -13.52 8.61 13.99
CA ILE A 177 -14.73 7.90 13.56
C ILE A 177 -15.51 8.81 12.61
N VAL A 178 -15.58 8.45 11.33
CA VAL A 178 -16.31 9.19 10.30
C VAL A 178 -17.51 8.38 9.81
N SER A 179 -18.70 9.00 9.76
CA SER A 179 -19.85 8.43 9.06
C SER A 179 -19.77 8.78 7.58
N PRO A 180 -19.71 7.79 6.65
CA PRO A 180 -19.68 8.07 5.22
C PRO A 180 -21.05 8.49 4.68
N VAL A 181 -22.13 8.32 5.46
CA VAL A 181 -23.50 8.64 5.06
C VAL A 181 -24.07 9.69 6.01
N PRO A 182 -24.59 10.81 5.49
CA PRO A 182 -25.20 11.84 6.33
C PRO A 182 -26.49 11.32 6.96
N GLU A 183 -26.72 11.67 8.23
CA GLU A 183 -27.95 11.32 8.93
C GLU A 183 -29.11 12.25 8.56
N GLY A 184 -30.34 11.73 8.62
CA GLY A 184 -31.56 12.50 8.41
C GLY A 184 -32.12 12.50 6.98
N SER A 185 -33.07 13.40 6.71
CA SER A 185 -33.77 13.52 5.42
C SER A 185 -33.51 14.89 4.80
N PHE A 186 -32.95 14.90 3.59
CA PHE A 186 -32.62 16.11 2.83
C PHE A 186 -33.68 16.36 1.75
N ARG A 187 -34.86 16.87 2.16
CA ARG A 187 -35.95 17.15 1.23
C ARG A 187 -35.68 18.45 0.47
N PRO A 188 -35.92 18.49 -0.86
CA PRO A 188 -35.79 19.72 -1.62
C PRO A 188 -36.83 20.75 -1.16
N VAL A 189 -36.41 22.00 -1.03
CA VAL A 189 -37.31 23.14 -0.80
C VAL A 189 -37.50 23.85 -2.13
N ILE A 190 -38.73 23.91 -2.61
CA ILE A 190 -39.10 24.66 -3.82
C ILE A 190 -39.69 26.00 -3.36
N PRO A 191 -39.05 27.14 -3.66
CA PRO A 191 -39.55 28.47 -3.32
C PRO A 191 -40.78 28.88 -4.16
#